data_AF-A0A948VWT2-F1
#
_entry.id   AF-A0A948VWT2-F1
#
_cell.length_a   1.000
_cell.length_b   1.000
_cell.length_c   1.000
_cell.angle_alpha   90.00
_cell.angle_beta   90.00
_cell.angle_gamma   90.00
#
_symmetry.space_group_name_H-M   'P 1'
#
loop_
_entity.id
_entity.type
_entity.pdbx_description
1 polymer ?
#
loop_
_entity_poly.entity_id
_entity_poly.type
_entity_poly.pdbx_seq_one_letter_code
_entity_poly.pdbx_strand_id
1 'polypeptide(L)'
;MSHEEAAWAAIRIAYEAGEETVSAVAKRLRVSEGAIYRRARRDGWSRRMKRPRPAESKPAKPYSGGPGTGPERAPRKPANAAGKAANRKSSSEAASSAGLIARLYNAMDAKLKRLEARMHSDEQLTAAESERETRELGSMIRSFEKVTAFAATLEERDKPAKRKPAINPGDAERMREEIAQRLERLCADRAAQTQSGDAE
;
A
#
# COMPACT_ATOMS: atom_id res chain seq x y z
N MET A 1 -25.16 3.17 32.37
CA MET A 1 -23.85 3.56 31.77
C MET A 1 -22.78 2.88 32.60
N SER A 2 -22.05 1.92 32.04
CA SER A 2 -20.95 1.27 32.75
C SER A 2 -19.85 2.30 33.04
N HIS A 3 -19.17 2.22 34.19
CA HIS A 3 -18.04 3.11 34.52
C HIS A 3 -16.96 3.09 33.43
N GLU A 4 -16.80 1.98 32.73
CA GLU A 4 -15.89 1.86 31.59
C GLU A 4 -16.35 2.67 30.38
N GLU A 5 -17.66 2.71 30.12
CA GLU A 5 -18.24 3.44 29.00
C GLU A 5 -18.10 4.95 29.19
N ALA A 6 -18.27 5.43 30.43
CA ALA A 6 -18.00 6.81 30.80
C ALA A 6 -16.51 7.18 30.61
N ALA A 7 -15.59 6.28 30.98
CA ALA A 7 -14.16 6.49 30.76
C ALA A 7 -13.81 6.59 29.26
N TRP A 8 -14.39 5.74 28.42
CA TRP A 8 -14.16 5.78 26.98
C TRP A 8 -14.77 7.03 26.31
N ALA A 9 -15.91 7.53 26.79
CA ALA A 9 -16.47 8.80 26.33
C ALA A 9 -15.51 9.97 26.64
N ALA A 10 -14.92 10.01 27.85
CA ALA A 10 -13.94 11.02 28.22
C ALA A 10 -12.66 10.94 27.37
N ILE A 11 -12.18 9.72 27.06
CA ILE A 11 -11.04 9.51 26.14
C ILE A 11 -11.35 10.06 24.75
N ARG A 12 -12.57 9.83 24.24
CA ARG A 12 -12.99 10.31 22.93
C ARG A 12 -12.97 11.83 22.85
N ILE A 13 -13.58 12.51 23.82
CA ILE A 13 -13.60 13.98 23.89
C ILE A 13 -12.17 14.53 23.91
N ALA A 14 -11.30 13.99 24.77
CA ALA A 14 -9.90 14.41 24.84
C ALA A 14 -9.10 14.07 23.58
N TYR A 15 -9.45 12.99 22.87
CA TYR A 15 -8.84 12.60 21.61
C TYR A 15 -9.23 13.57 20.48
N GLU A 16 -10.52 13.87 20.34
CA GLU A 16 -11.06 14.71 19.28
C GLU A 16 -10.69 16.19 19.49
N ALA A 17 -10.65 16.67 20.74
CA ALA A 17 -10.29 18.06 21.06
C ALA A 17 -8.86 18.45 20.65
N GLY A 18 -7.93 17.50 20.60
CA GLY A 18 -6.56 17.79 20.14
C GLY A 18 -5.65 18.52 21.14
N GLU A 19 -6.15 18.89 22.32
CA GLU A 19 -5.45 19.72 23.31
C GLU A 19 -4.28 18.99 24.00
N GLU A 20 -4.47 17.71 24.30
CA GLU A 20 -3.48 16.83 24.91
C GLU A 20 -2.92 15.82 23.90
N THR A 21 -1.65 15.44 24.04
CA THR A 21 -1.09 14.33 23.24
C THR A 21 -1.77 13.02 23.64
N VAL A 22 -1.82 12.03 22.72
CA VAL A 22 -2.40 10.71 23.04
C VAL A 22 -1.69 10.04 24.22
N SER A 23 -0.39 10.28 24.37
CA SER A 23 0.40 9.80 25.51
C SER A 23 -0.03 10.42 26.84
N ALA A 24 -0.31 11.73 26.86
CA ALA A 24 -0.83 12.41 28.04
C ALA A 24 -2.23 11.88 28.44
N VAL A 25 -3.13 11.72 27.46
CA VAL A 25 -4.47 11.14 27.67
C VAL A 25 -4.37 9.70 28.21
N ALA A 26 -3.49 8.89 27.62
CA ALA A 26 -3.20 7.52 28.05
C ALA A 26 -2.73 7.45 29.51
N LYS A 27 -1.79 8.31 29.89
CA LYS A 27 -1.26 8.39 31.26
C LYS A 27 -2.33 8.82 32.27
N ARG A 28 -3.12 9.85 31.94
CA ARG A 28 -4.16 10.40 32.82
C ARG A 28 -5.27 9.39 33.11
N LEU A 29 -5.67 8.62 32.09
CA LEU A 29 -6.80 7.70 32.19
C LEU A 29 -6.38 6.23 32.39
N ARG A 30 -5.07 5.98 32.58
CA ARG A 30 -4.47 4.65 32.79
C ARG A 30 -4.83 3.63 31.71
N VAL A 31 -4.90 4.09 30.46
CA VAL A 31 -5.18 3.26 29.28
C VAL A 31 -3.96 3.27 28.36
N SER A 32 -3.62 2.12 27.75
CA SER A 32 -2.51 2.09 26.80
C SER A 32 -2.82 2.90 25.54
N GLU A 33 -1.82 3.58 24.98
CA GLU A 33 -1.97 4.35 23.73
C GLU A 33 -2.53 3.49 22.60
N GLY A 34 -2.08 2.24 22.49
CA GLY A 34 -2.55 1.28 21.50
C GLY A 34 -4.03 0.93 21.65
N ALA A 35 -4.58 0.93 22.87
CA ALA A 35 -6.02 0.73 23.07
C ALA A 35 -6.82 1.92 22.57
N ILE A 36 -6.35 3.15 22.79
CA ILE A 36 -6.97 4.38 22.28
C ILE A 36 -7.01 4.37 20.75
N TYR A 37 -5.87 4.09 20.09
CA TYR A 37 -5.82 4.04 18.63
C TYR A 37 -6.69 2.93 18.03
N ARG A 38 -6.73 1.74 18.64
CA ARG A 38 -7.58 0.64 18.18
C ARG A 38 -9.05 1.01 18.28
N ARG A 39 -9.46 1.63 19.41
CA ARG A 39 -10.84 2.08 19.62
C ARG A 39 -11.21 3.21 18.66
N ALA A 40 -10.35 4.22 18.51
CA ALA A 40 -10.56 5.32 17.57
C ALA A 40 -10.77 4.84 16.12
N ARG A 41 -10.02 3.82 15.68
CA ARG A 41 -10.21 3.23 14.33
C ARG A 41 -11.50 2.43 14.22
N ARG A 42 -11.85 1.66 15.27
CA ARG A 42 -13.07 0.85 15.31
C ARG A 42 -14.33 1.72 15.28
N ASP A 43 -14.30 2.80 16.04
CA ASP A 43 -15.46 3.67 16.30
C ASP A 43 -15.45 4.92 15.40
N GLY A 44 -14.50 5.01 14.46
CA GLY A 44 -14.44 6.07 13.45
C GLY A 44 -14.18 7.48 13.98
N TRP A 45 -13.43 7.62 15.08
CA TRP A 45 -13.18 8.93 15.70
C TRP A 45 -12.45 9.86 14.72
N SER A 46 -12.80 11.15 14.76
CA SER A 46 -12.18 12.17 13.90
C SER A 46 -10.68 12.24 14.15
N ARG A 47 -9.88 12.18 13.07
CA ARG A 47 -8.42 12.30 13.18
C ARG A 47 -8.09 13.69 13.69
N ARG A 48 -7.26 13.77 14.75
CA ARG A 48 -6.65 15.03 15.19
C ARG A 48 -6.03 15.72 13.98
N MET A 49 -6.50 16.93 13.67
CA MET A 49 -5.80 17.84 12.77
C MET A 49 -4.34 17.92 13.24
N LYS A 50 -3.37 17.80 12.32
CA LYS A 50 -1.96 17.90 12.66
C LYS A 50 -1.75 19.24 13.38
N ARG A 51 -1.58 19.20 14.71
CA ARG A 51 -1.14 20.39 15.45
C ARG A 51 0.13 20.88 14.77
N PRO A 52 0.27 22.19 14.48
CA PRO A 52 1.56 22.74 14.15
C PRO A 52 2.50 22.34 15.28
N ARG A 53 3.60 21.65 14.92
CA ARG A 53 4.57 21.20 15.92
C ARG A 53 5.02 22.46 16.68
N PRO A 54 4.93 22.50 18.02
CA PRO A 54 5.54 23.58 18.78
C PRO A 54 7.03 23.61 18.42
N ALA A 55 7.50 24.79 18.03
CA ALA A 55 8.84 25.04 17.55
C ALA A 55 9.82 25.05 18.74
N GLU A 56 10.07 23.89 19.35
CA GLU A 56 11.08 23.75 20.40
C GLU A 56 12.13 22.70 20.00
N SER A 57 13.28 23.26 19.62
CA SER A 57 14.66 22.74 19.63
C SER A 57 14.86 21.23 19.50
N LYS A 58 15.23 20.79 18.28
CA LYS A 58 16.10 19.63 18.12
C LYS A 58 17.52 20.12 17.80
N PRO A 59 18.57 19.63 18.49
CA PRO A 59 19.94 19.84 18.03
C PRO A 59 20.12 19.19 16.65
N ALA A 60 20.75 19.95 15.77
CA ALA A 60 20.98 19.59 14.38
C ALA A 60 21.75 18.26 14.25
N LYS A 61 21.25 17.35 13.42
CA LYS A 61 22.10 16.40 12.71
C LYS A 61 22.10 16.80 11.22
N PRO A 62 23.26 16.79 10.57
CA PRO A 62 23.45 17.42 9.27
C PRO A 62 22.87 16.56 8.13
N TYR A 63 22.31 17.27 7.14
CA TYR A 63 22.48 17.12 5.68
C TYR A 63 22.47 15.69 5.08
N SER A 64 21.75 15.38 4.02
CA SER A 64 21.96 15.97 2.68
C SER A 64 20.90 15.52 1.66
N GLY A 65 20.40 16.46 0.86
CA GLY A 65 19.82 16.26 -0.49
C GLY A 65 18.43 15.61 -0.53
N GLY A 66 17.44 16.10 -1.25
CA GLY A 66 17.35 17.12 -2.28
C GLY A 66 15.88 17.21 -2.73
N PRO A 67 15.51 18.22 -3.52
CA PRO A 67 14.17 18.81 -3.48
C PRO A 67 13.32 18.52 -4.72
N GLY A 68 12.02 18.76 -4.55
CA GLY A 68 11.11 19.16 -5.63
C GLY A 68 10.24 18.02 -6.15
N THR A 69 8.96 18.22 -6.44
CA THR A 69 8.11 19.41 -6.43
C THR A 69 6.69 18.87 -6.60
N GLY A 70 5.72 19.41 -5.85
CA GLY A 70 4.30 19.29 -6.22
C GLY A 70 4.03 19.96 -7.58
N PRO A 71 2.79 19.99 -8.08
CA PRO A 71 1.65 20.47 -7.30
C PRO A 71 0.33 19.67 -7.54
N GLU A 72 -0.52 19.57 -6.52
CA GLU A 72 -1.81 20.29 -6.45
C GLU A 72 -2.89 19.79 -7.42
N ARG A 73 -3.92 19.14 -6.87
CA ARG A 73 -5.22 19.05 -7.55
C ARG A 73 -6.38 18.90 -6.58
N ALA A 74 -7.34 19.82 -6.71
CA ALA A 74 -8.58 19.97 -5.98
C ALA A 74 -9.47 18.70 -5.95
N PRO A 75 -10.37 18.55 -4.95
CA PRO A 75 -11.21 17.37 -4.80
C PRO A 75 -12.41 17.38 -5.77
N ARG A 76 -12.52 16.32 -6.60
CA ARG A 76 -13.72 16.02 -7.40
C ARG A 76 -14.64 15.06 -6.63
N LYS A 77 -15.96 15.34 -6.69
CA LYS A 77 -17.11 14.56 -6.22
C LYS A 77 -16.96 13.04 -6.47
N PRO A 78 -17.37 12.15 -5.53
CA PRO A 78 -17.33 10.71 -5.75
C PRO A 78 -18.65 10.23 -6.38
N ALA A 79 -18.64 9.95 -7.68
CA ALA A 79 -19.58 9.02 -8.30
C ALA A 79 -18.80 7.78 -8.75
N ASN A 80 -19.34 6.60 -8.45
CA ASN A 80 -18.84 5.25 -8.80
C ASN A 80 -17.68 4.68 -7.94
N ALA A 81 -18.03 4.14 -6.76
CA ALA A 81 -17.12 3.44 -5.85
C ALA A 81 -17.36 1.92 -5.70
N ALA A 82 -18.09 1.27 -6.62
CA ALA A 82 -18.35 -0.18 -6.52
C ALA A 82 -17.27 -1.07 -7.17
N GLY A 83 -16.51 -0.58 -8.16
CA GLY A 83 -15.54 -1.41 -8.91
C GLY A 83 -14.08 -1.38 -8.41
N LYS A 84 -13.71 -0.44 -7.51
CA LYS A 84 -12.30 -0.21 -7.12
C LYS A 84 -11.85 -0.86 -5.81
N ALA A 85 -12.77 -1.43 -5.03
CA ALA A 85 -12.46 -2.00 -3.72
C ALA A 85 -11.66 -3.32 -3.82
N ALA A 86 -11.95 -4.15 -4.83
CA ALA A 86 -11.29 -5.45 -5.01
C ALA A 86 -9.81 -5.31 -5.44
N ASN A 87 -9.50 -4.38 -6.34
CA ASN A 87 -8.13 -4.18 -6.86
C ASN A 87 -7.18 -3.49 -5.85
N ARG A 88 -7.72 -2.74 -4.88
CA ARG A 88 -6.91 -2.17 -3.79
C ARG A 88 -6.45 -3.22 -2.79
N LYS A 89 -7.19 -4.32 -2.64
CA LYS A 89 -6.87 -5.36 -1.67
C LYS A 89 -5.69 -6.22 -2.14
N SER A 90 -5.70 -6.65 -3.40
CA SER A 90 -4.59 -7.41 -4.02
C SER A 90 -3.29 -6.61 -4.09
N SER A 91 -3.34 -5.34 -4.47
CA SER A 91 -2.16 -4.47 -4.49
C SER A 91 -1.59 -4.19 -3.09
N SER A 92 -2.45 -4.08 -2.06
CA SER A 92 -1.98 -3.91 -0.68
C SER A 92 -1.35 -5.17 -0.10
N GLU A 93 -1.82 -6.35 -0.52
CA GLU A 93 -1.32 -7.64 -0.06
C GLU A 93 0.02 -7.98 -0.74
N ALA A 94 0.15 -7.70 -2.04
CA ALA A 94 1.42 -7.78 -2.76
C ALA A 94 2.46 -6.79 -2.21
N ALA A 95 2.06 -5.54 -1.92
CA ALA A 95 2.94 -4.55 -1.28
C ALA A 95 3.32 -4.96 0.16
N SER A 96 2.40 -5.60 0.90
CA SER A 96 2.69 -6.13 2.24
C SER A 96 3.62 -7.35 2.20
N SER A 97 3.49 -8.19 1.17
CA SER A 97 4.37 -9.34 0.91
C SER A 97 5.78 -8.89 0.53
N ALA A 98 5.91 -7.98 -0.44
CA ALA A 98 7.20 -7.40 -0.83
C ALA A 98 7.92 -6.73 0.36
N GLY A 99 7.17 -6.02 1.21
CA GLY A 99 7.73 -5.43 2.44
C GLY A 99 8.14 -6.48 3.49
N LEU A 100 7.45 -7.62 3.56
CA LEU A 100 7.83 -8.73 4.44
C LEU A 100 9.10 -9.42 3.94
N ILE A 101 9.17 -9.69 2.63
CA ILE A 101 10.34 -10.24 1.95
C ILE A 101 11.58 -9.38 2.23
N ALA A 102 11.48 -8.07 2.00
CA ALA A 102 12.60 -7.14 2.23
C ALA A 102 13.07 -7.15 3.69
N ARG A 103 12.15 -7.23 4.67
CA ARG A 103 12.51 -7.33 6.08
C ARG A 103 13.22 -8.65 6.42
N LEU A 104 12.79 -9.76 5.81
CA LEU A 104 13.42 -11.07 5.98
C LEU A 104 14.84 -11.09 5.42
N TYR A 105 15.04 -10.57 4.21
CA TYR A 105 16.38 -10.43 3.63
C TYR A 105 17.28 -9.54 4.50
N ASN A 106 16.79 -8.39 4.96
CA ASN A 106 17.57 -7.51 5.84
C ASN A 106 17.92 -8.18 7.18
N ALA A 107 17.02 -8.99 7.74
CA ALA A 107 17.29 -9.71 8.98
C ALA A 107 18.35 -10.81 8.79
N MET A 108 18.27 -11.57 7.68
CA MET A 108 19.27 -12.58 7.33
C MET A 108 20.63 -11.94 7.06
N ASP A 109 20.68 -10.86 6.29
CA ASP A 109 21.90 -10.12 5.99
C ASP A 109 22.55 -9.55 7.25
N ALA A 110 21.76 -8.95 8.15
CA ALA A 110 22.27 -8.49 9.44
C ALA A 110 22.83 -9.63 10.30
N LYS A 111 22.20 -10.82 10.26
CA LYS A 111 22.69 -11.99 10.99
C LYS A 111 23.99 -12.54 10.39
N LEU A 112 24.08 -12.63 9.07
CA LEU A 112 25.30 -13.05 8.37
C LEU A 112 26.47 -12.10 8.67
N LYS A 113 26.25 -10.79 8.58
CA LYS A 113 27.26 -9.79 8.97
C LYS A 113 27.74 -9.94 10.41
N ARG A 114 26.84 -10.31 11.33
CA ARG A 114 27.20 -10.57 12.72
C ARG A 114 28.06 -11.83 12.85
N LEU A 115 27.73 -12.89 12.10
CA LEU A 115 28.53 -14.12 12.05
C LEU A 115 29.92 -13.85 11.45
N GLU A 116 29.98 -13.08 10.36
CA GLU A 116 31.25 -12.69 9.71
C GLU A 116 32.12 -11.85 10.64
N ALA A 117 31.56 -10.81 11.26
CA ALA A 117 32.29 -9.99 12.23
C ALA A 117 32.83 -10.82 13.39
N ARG A 118 32.07 -11.83 13.80
CA ARG A 118 32.45 -12.75 14.87
C ARG A 118 33.51 -13.77 14.47
N MET A 119 33.43 -14.30 13.24
CA MET A 119 34.48 -15.13 12.68
C MET A 119 35.80 -14.36 12.55
N HIS A 120 35.73 -13.05 12.32
CA HIS A 120 36.90 -12.17 12.32
C HIS A 120 37.40 -11.78 13.73
N SER A 121 36.57 -11.87 14.77
CA SER A 121 36.95 -11.52 16.15
C SER A 121 37.41 -12.70 17.00
N ASP A 122 37.42 -13.91 16.46
CA ASP A 122 37.75 -15.19 17.13
C ASP A 122 36.95 -15.45 18.43
N GLU A 123 35.78 -14.83 18.55
CA GLU A 123 34.93 -14.92 19.74
C GLU A 123 34.13 -16.23 19.71
N GLN A 124 34.50 -17.20 20.55
CA GLN A 124 33.79 -18.46 20.69
C GLN A 124 32.49 -18.25 21.49
N LEU A 125 31.34 -18.65 20.93
CA LEU A 125 30.06 -18.65 21.64
C LEU A 125 30.09 -19.71 22.72
N THR A 126 29.37 -19.42 23.79
CA THR A 126 28.99 -20.45 24.74
C THR A 126 28.08 -21.48 24.04
N ALA A 127 28.08 -22.72 24.52
CA ALA A 127 27.21 -23.78 24.00
C ALA A 127 25.71 -23.41 24.03
N ALA A 128 25.30 -22.56 24.99
CA ALA A 128 23.93 -22.07 25.08
C ALA A 128 23.60 -21.06 23.96
N GLU A 129 24.55 -20.23 23.56
CA GLU A 129 24.33 -19.25 22.50
C GLU A 129 24.37 -19.89 21.12
N SER A 130 25.25 -20.89 20.90
CA SER A 130 25.27 -21.64 19.64
C SER A 130 23.95 -22.40 19.41
N GLU A 131 23.36 -22.95 20.47
CA GLU A 131 22.04 -23.59 20.40
C GLU A 131 20.94 -22.55 20.07
N ARG A 132 20.94 -21.40 20.74
CA ARG A 132 19.97 -20.32 20.46
C ARG A 132 20.08 -19.83 19.02
N GLU A 133 21.30 -19.63 18.54
CA GLU A 133 21.58 -19.18 17.18
C GLU A 133 21.13 -20.22 16.14
N THR A 134 21.35 -21.51 16.39
CA THR A 134 20.86 -22.59 15.52
C THR A 134 19.34 -22.59 15.43
N ARG A 135 18.64 -22.40 16.55
CA ARG A 135 17.17 -22.29 16.58
C ARG A 135 16.67 -21.06 15.83
N GLU A 136 17.35 -19.93 15.98
CA GLU A 136 17.04 -18.68 15.29
C GLU A 136 17.18 -18.84 13.77
N LEU A 137 18.29 -19.41 13.31
CA LEU A 137 18.55 -19.73 11.90
C LEU A 137 17.47 -20.66 11.33
N GLY A 138 17.13 -21.74 12.04
CA GLY A 138 16.06 -22.65 11.63
C GLY A 138 14.69 -21.96 11.51
N SER A 139 14.43 -20.96 12.35
CA SER A 139 13.21 -20.14 12.25
C SER A 139 13.23 -19.22 11.03
N MET A 140 14.37 -18.59 10.73
CA MET A 140 14.55 -17.75 9.55
C MET A 140 14.41 -18.56 8.26
N ILE A 141 14.98 -19.77 8.19
CA ILE A 141 14.83 -20.66 7.03
C ILE A 141 13.37 -21.03 6.79
N ARG A 142 12.64 -21.47 7.82
CA ARG A 142 11.21 -21.82 7.69
C ARG A 142 10.33 -20.64 7.27
N SER A 143 10.67 -19.42 7.71
CA SER A 143 9.93 -18.23 7.29
C SER A 143 10.29 -17.81 5.86
N PHE A 144 11.53 -18.02 5.43
CA PHE A 144 11.94 -17.86 4.04
C PHE A 144 11.21 -18.85 3.12
N GLU A 145 11.17 -20.13 3.45
CA GLU A 145 10.44 -21.18 2.69
C GLU A 145 8.96 -20.84 2.52
N LYS A 146 8.32 -20.33 3.58
CA LYS A 146 6.93 -19.87 3.49
C LYS A 146 6.79 -18.72 2.52
N VAL A 147 7.69 -17.74 2.60
CA VAL A 147 7.65 -16.55 1.76
C VAL A 147 7.95 -16.86 0.29
N THR A 148 8.86 -17.78 -0.01
CA THR A 148 9.10 -18.25 -1.38
C THR A 148 7.92 -19.05 -1.93
N ALA A 149 7.28 -19.89 -1.11
CA ALA A 149 6.03 -20.55 -1.48
C ALA A 149 4.92 -19.53 -1.80
N PHE A 150 4.76 -18.48 -0.98
CA PHE A 150 3.81 -17.40 -1.25
C PHE A 150 4.16 -16.62 -2.52
N ALA A 151 5.44 -16.36 -2.78
CA ALA A 151 5.89 -15.70 -4.01
C ALA A 151 5.54 -16.53 -5.25
N ALA A 152 5.76 -17.86 -5.22
CA ALA A 152 5.39 -18.76 -6.30
C ALA A 152 3.87 -18.74 -6.57
N THR A 153 3.04 -18.71 -5.51
CA THR A 153 1.58 -18.61 -5.67
C THR A 153 1.11 -17.25 -6.22
N LEU A 154 1.84 -16.18 -5.94
CA LEU A 154 1.56 -14.85 -6.50
C LEU A 154 1.96 -14.80 -7.98
N GLU A 155 3.11 -15.36 -8.33
CA GLU A 155 3.55 -15.46 -9.72
C GLU A 155 2.58 -16.30 -10.57
N GLU A 156 2.00 -17.37 -10.00
CA GLU A 156 0.98 -18.16 -10.67
C GLU A 156 -0.35 -17.42 -10.85
N ARG A 157 -0.68 -16.48 -9.96
CA ARG A 157 -1.84 -15.58 -10.09
C ARG A 157 -1.61 -14.43 -11.06
N ASP A 158 -0.39 -13.91 -11.13
CA ASP A 158 -0.01 -12.81 -12.02
C ASP A 158 0.35 -13.29 -13.43
N LYS A 159 0.54 -14.60 -13.64
CA LYS A 159 0.48 -15.18 -14.99
C LYS A 159 -0.86 -14.76 -15.59
N PRO A 160 -0.86 -14.00 -16.72
CA PRO A 160 -2.10 -13.62 -17.35
C PRO A 160 -2.76 -14.92 -17.79
N ALA A 161 -3.76 -15.36 -17.04
CA ALA A 161 -4.68 -16.39 -17.49
C ALA A 161 -5.00 -16.05 -18.93
N LYS A 162 -4.71 -16.95 -19.87
CA LYS A 162 -5.04 -16.81 -21.30
C LYS A 162 -6.50 -16.35 -21.35
N ARG A 163 -6.72 -15.04 -21.43
CA ARG A 163 -8.04 -14.46 -21.55
C ARG A 163 -8.46 -14.95 -22.92
N LYS A 164 -9.37 -15.92 -22.96
CA LYS A 164 -10.09 -16.24 -24.19
C LYS A 164 -10.52 -14.87 -24.74
N PRO A 165 -10.08 -14.47 -25.94
CA PRO A 165 -10.54 -13.20 -26.50
C PRO A 165 -12.07 -13.31 -26.55
N ALA A 166 -12.75 -12.43 -25.82
CA ALA A 166 -14.21 -12.38 -25.75
C ALA A 166 -14.83 -11.88 -27.07
N ILE A 167 -14.02 -11.72 -28.11
CA ILE A 167 -14.41 -11.32 -29.45
C ILE A 167 -14.01 -12.50 -30.33
N ASN A 168 -15.01 -13.21 -30.86
CA ASN A 168 -14.74 -14.21 -31.89
C ASN A 168 -14.02 -13.50 -33.05
N PRO A 169 -12.94 -14.06 -33.61
CA PRO A 169 -12.22 -13.43 -34.71
C PRO A 169 -13.14 -13.10 -35.91
N GLY A 170 -14.24 -13.84 -36.09
CA GLY A 170 -15.29 -13.54 -37.06
C GLY A 170 -16.11 -12.27 -36.76
N ASP A 171 -16.31 -11.92 -35.48
CA ASP A 171 -16.98 -10.67 -35.11
C ASP A 171 -16.08 -9.46 -35.40
N ALA A 172 -14.76 -9.61 -35.24
CA ALA A 172 -13.81 -8.57 -35.56
C ALA A 172 -13.74 -8.32 -37.09
N GLU A 173 -13.81 -9.37 -37.91
CA GLU A 173 -13.87 -9.23 -39.38
C GLU A 173 -15.18 -8.59 -39.83
N ARG A 174 -16.30 -9.03 -39.24
CA ARG A 174 -17.61 -8.43 -39.50
C ARG A 174 -17.66 -6.93 -39.15
N MET A 175 -17.04 -6.54 -38.04
CA MET A 175 -16.92 -5.12 -37.68
C MET A 175 -16.01 -4.35 -38.65
N ARG A 176 -14.94 -4.97 -39.17
CA ARG A 176 -14.07 -4.35 -40.19
C ARG A 176 -14.82 -4.08 -41.48
N GLU A 177 -15.60 -5.05 -41.95
CA GLU A 177 -16.43 -4.91 -43.15
C GLU A 177 -17.51 -3.82 -42.97
N GLU A 178 -18.18 -3.79 -41.82
CA GLU A 178 -19.21 -2.77 -41.53
C GLU A 178 -18.61 -1.35 -41.47
N ILE A 179 -17.41 -1.21 -40.90
CA ILE A 179 -16.68 0.06 -40.88
C ILE A 179 -16.27 0.48 -42.29
N ALA A 180 -15.74 -0.44 -43.10
CA ALA A 180 -15.35 -0.15 -44.48
C ALA A 180 -16.55 0.36 -45.32
N GLN A 181 -17.70 -0.31 -45.21
CA GLN A 181 -18.93 0.12 -45.92
C GLN A 181 -19.41 1.50 -45.46
N ARG A 182 -19.33 1.80 -44.16
CA ARG A 182 -19.68 3.15 -43.66
C ARG A 182 -18.74 4.22 -44.18
N LEU A 183 -17.44 3.94 -44.25
CA LEU A 183 -16.46 4.86 -44.80
C LEU A 183 -16.68 5.10 -46.29
N GLU A 184 -17.01 4.07 -47.06
CA GLU A 184 -17.33 4.21 -48.49
C GLU A 184 -18.56 5.09 -48.72
N ARG A 185 -19.65 4.89 -47.94
CA ARG A 185 -20.83 5.76 -47.99
C ARG A 185 -20.50 7.21 -47.65
N LEU A 186 -19.74 7.44 -46.58
CA LEU A 186 -19.34 8.80 -46.19
C LEU A 186 -18.43 9.46 -47.24
N CYS A 187 -17.56 8.70 -47.90
CA CYS A 187 -16.75 9.21 -49.00
C CYS A 187 -17.60 9.55 -50.23
N ALA A 188 -18.57 8.71 -50.59
CA ALA A 188 -19.48 8.95 -51.71
C ALA A 188 -20.37 10.18 -51.46
N ASP A 189 -20.96 10.30 -50.26
CA ASP A 189 -21.78 11.45 -49.87
C ASP A 189 -20.98 12.75 -49.89
N ARG A 190 -19.73 12.72 -49.41
CA ARG A 190 -18.83 13.87 -49.43
C ARG A 190 -18.42 14.26 -50.85
N ALA A 191 -18.19 13.30 -51.74
CA ALA A 191 -17.88 13.55 -53.15
C ALA A 191 -19.06 14.19 -53.89
N ALA A 192 -20.29 13.75 -53.60
CA ALA A 192 -21.51 14.34 -54.16
C ALA A 192 -21.74 15.78 -53.67
N GLN A 193 -21.47 16.08 -52.39
CA GLN A 193 -21.58 17.44 -51.85
C GLN A 193 -20.58 18.42 -52.46
N THR A 194 -19.37 17.97 -52.81
CA THR A 194 -18.38 18.82 -53.49
C THR A 194 -18.77 19.14 -54.94
N GLN A 195 -19.46 18.26 -55.66
CA GLN A 195 -19.90 18.54 -57.04
C GLN A 195 -21.10 19.49 -57.13
N SER A 196 -21.91 19.59 -56.08
CA SER A 196 -23.02 20.56 -56.01
C SER A 196 -22.59 21.99 -55.64
N GLY A 197 -21.32 22.21 -55.25
CA GLY A 197 -20.80 23.51 -54.83
C GLY A 197 -20.08 24.32 -55.91
N ASP A 198 -19.84 23.76 -57.10
CA ASP A 198 -19.13 24.40 -58.22
C ASP A 198 -20.07 24.87 -59.36
N ALA A 199 -21.38 24.92 -59.11
CA ALA A 199 -22.40 25.33 -60.09
C ALA A 199 -23.22 26.57 -59.67
N GLU A 200 -22.58 27.54 -59.00
CA GLU A 200 -23.09 28.91 -58.80
C GLU A 200 -22.20 29.95 -59.48
#